data_AF-A0A7T1ALK4-F1
#
_entry.id   AF-A0A7T1ALK4-F1
#
_cell.length_a   1.000
_cell.length_b   1.000
_cell.length_c   1.000
_cell.angle_alpha   90.00
_cell.angle_beta   90.00
_cell.angle_gamma   90.00
#
_symmetry.space_group_name_H-M   'P 1'
#
loop_
_entity.id
_entity.type
_entity.pdbx_description
1 polymer ?
#
loop_
_entity_poly.entity_id
_entity_poly.type
_entity_poly.pdbx_seq_one_letter_code
_entity_poly.pdbx_strand_id
1 'polypeptide(L)'
;MIQEFLKTFRGYLRNHRFTMWSRQENQQTFAELGISIGEFKEILCKINLNDYHSGPYQDQQYSYLECWVFKKTIKGKVFYLRLQVDDEDQVAI
;
A
#
# COMPACT_ATOMS: atom_id res chain seq x y z
N MET A 1 -15.03 2.00 7.14
CA MET A 1 -14.19 3.06 6.56
C MET A 1 -12.74 2.56 6.48
N ILE A 2 -11.80 2.90 7.36
CA ILE A 2 -10.41 2.42 7.25
C ILE A 2 -10.16 0.96 7.71
N GLN A 3 -10.86 0.48 8.73
CA GLN A 3 -10.68 -0.89 9.22
C GLN A 3 -11.12 -1.93 8.18
N GLU A 4 -12.23 -1.66 7.50
CA GLU A 4 -12.70 -2.48 6.36
C GLU A 4 -11.70 -2.41 5.21
N PHE A 5 -11.19 -1.22 4.85
CA PHE A 5 -10.12 -1.10 3.85
C PHE A 5 -8.92 -1.99 4.19
N LEU A 6 -8.38 -1.90 5.42
CA LEU A 6 -7.24 -2.72 5.85
C LEU A 6 -7.55 -4.21 5.83
N LYS A 7 -8.79 -4.60 6.14
CA LYS A 7 -9.25 -5.99 6.07
C LYS A 7 -9.27 -6.48 4.62
N THR A 8 -9.87 -5.73 3.71
CA THR A 8 -9.93 -6.06 2.27
C THR A 8 -8.55 -6.09 1.65
N PHE A 9 -7.74 -5.05 1.87
CA PHE A 9 -6.37 -4.93 1.37
C PHE A 9 -5.50 -6.12 1.79
N ARG A 10 -5.54 -6.50 3.08
CA ARG A 10 -4.83 -7.70 3.57
C ARG A 10 -5.38 -8.99 2.96
N GLY A 11 -6.69 -9.06 2.70
CA GLY A 11 -7.31 -10.17 2.00
C GLY A 11 -6.69 -10.38 0.62
N TYR A 12 -6.58 -9.31 -0.16
CA TYR A 12 -5.96 -9.35 -1.49
C TYR A 12 -4.46 -9.65 -1.43
N LEU A 13 -3.70 -9.06 -0.50
CA LEU A 13 -2.29 -9.42 -0.29
C LEU A 13 -2.09 -10.92 -0.02
N ARG A 14 -2.92 -11.51 0.86
CA ARG A 14 -2.86 -12.94 1.23
C ARG A 14 -3.23 -13.86 0.08
N ASN A 15 -4.15 -13.43 -0.78
CA ASN A 15 -4.54 -14.16 -1.98
C ASN A 15 -3.59 -13.93 -3.17
N HIS A 16 -2.40 -13.37 -2.92
CA HIS A 16 -1.41 -13.01 -3.93
C HIS A 16 -1.93 -12.02 -5.00
N ARG A 17 -3.01 -11.30 -4.70
CA ARG A 17 -3.61 -10.24 -5.53
C ARG A 17 -3.00 -8.90 -5.15
N PHE A 18 -1.77 -8.68 -5.58
CA PHE A 18 -1.03 -7.44 -5.35
C PHE A 18 -0.36 -6.98 -6.62
N THR A 19 -0.56 -5.72 -6.97
CA THR A 19 0.19 -5.03 -8.00
C THR A 19 0.83 -3.79 -7.41
N MET A 20 1.82 -3.26 -8.10
CA MET A 20 2.47 -2.01 -7.72
C MET A 20 2.65 -1.21 -8.99
N TRP A 21 2.29 0.07 -8.95
CA TRP A 21 2.60 0.94 -10.06
C TRP A 21 4.11 1.02 -10.25
N SER A 22 4.55 0.72 -11.48
CA SER A 22 5.95 0.80 -11.88
C SER A 22 6.34 2.28 -12.01
N ARG A 23 6.66 2.88 -10.87
CA ARG A 23 7.19 4.24 -10.75
C ARG A 23 8.67 4.16 -10.42
N GLN A 24 9.46 5.08 -10.98
CA GLN A 24 10.91 5.11 -10.78
C GLN A 24 11.25 5.27 -9.29
N GLU A 25 10.45 6.03 -8.57
CA GLU A 25 10.57 6.29 -7.13
C GLU A 25 10.41 5.01 -6.30
N ASN A 26 9.51 4.12 -6.72
CA ASN A 26 9.35 2.82 -6.06
C ASN A 26 10.61 1.99 -6.28
N GLN A 27 11.05 1.82 -7.52
CA GLN A 27 12.25 1.02 -7.84
C GLN A 27 13.49 1.53 -7.10
N GLN A 28 13.69 2.84 -7.08
CA GLN A 28 14.77 3.47 -6.32
C GLN A 28 14.65 3.18 -4.82
N THR A 29 13.44 3.28 -4.26
CA THR A 29 13.19 2.96 -2.84
C THR A 29 13.55 1.51 -2.52
N PHE A 30 13.17 0.55 -3.36
CA PHE A 30 13.54 -0.86 -3.19
C PHE A 30 15.05 -1.08 -3.22
N ALA A 31 15.73 -0.45 -4.19
CA ALA A 31 17.18 -0.52 -4.32
C ALA A 31 17.90 0.10 -3.12
N GLU A 32 17.47 1.28 -2.67
CA GLU A 32 18.04 1.97 -1.50
C GLU A 32 17.81 1.21 -0.20
N LEU A 33 16.63 0.60 -0.04
CA LEU A 33 16.32 -0.19 1.14
C LEU A 33 16.93 -1.59 1.08
N GLY A 34 17.32 -2.07 -0.11
CA GLY A 34 17.77 -3.45 -0.31
C GLY A 34 16.73 -4.45 0.22
N ILE A 35 15.46 -4.27 -0.19
CA ILE A 35 14.36 -5.18 0.15
C ILE A 35 13.75 -5.76 -1.12
N SER A 36 13.30 -7.00 -1.03
CA SER A 36 12.52 -7.68 -2.05
C SER A 36 11.04 -7.26 -2.00
N ILE A 37 10.31 -7.55 -3.08
CA ILE A 37 8.85 -7.41 -3.12
C ILE A 37 8.19 -8.28 -2.04
N GLY A 38 8.75 -9.46 -1.73
CA GLY A 38 8.25 -10.35 -0.68
C GLY A 38 8.31 -9.69 0.70
N GLU A 39 9.49 -9.16 1.07
CA GLU A 39 9.66 -8.42 2.33
C GLU A 39 8.73 -7.21 2.41
N PHE A 40 8.53 -6.50 1.29
CA PHE A 40 7.61 -5.36 1.28
C PHE A 40 6.15 -5.79 1.47
N LYS A 41 5.71 -6.90 0.89
CA LYS A 41 4.38 -7.47 1.17
C LYS A 41 4.21 -7.81 2.65
N GLU A 42 5.26 -8.32 3.32
CA GLU A 42 5.21 -8.54 4.77
C GLU A 42 5.07 -7.24 5.57
N ILE A 43 5.76 -6.18 5.14
CA ILE A 43 5.64 -4.83 5.74
C ILE A 43 4.21 -4.30 5.58
N LEU A 44 3.62 -4.45 4.38
CA LEU A 44 2.26 -4.05 4.07
C LEU A 44 1.23 -4.84 4.90
N CYS A 45 1.41 -6.15 5.07
CA CYS A 45 0.56 -6.99 5.93
C CYS A 45 0.52 -6.51 7.39
N LYS A 46 1.61 -5.88 7.87
CA LYS A 46 1.76 -5.35 9.22
C LYS A 46 1.26 -3.91 9.38
N ILE A 47 0.77 -3.26 8.32
CA ILE A 47 0.21 -1.91 8.41
C ILE A 47 -1.03 -1.95 9.30
N ASN A 48 -1.16 -1.00 10.21
CA ASN A 48 -2.28 -0.92 11.15
C ASN A 48 -2.78 0.53 11.30
N LEU A 49 -3.78 0.71 12.17
CA LEU A 49 -4.42 2.01 12.36
C LEU A 49 -3.47 3.10 12.88
N ASN A 50 -2.44 2.75 13.64
CA ASN A 50 -1.45 3.71 14.13
C ASN A 50 -0.49 4.19 13.03
N ASP A 51 -0.39 3.44 11.93
CA ASP A 51 0.36 3.84 10.75
C ASP A 51 -0.47 4.78 9.87
N TYR A 52 -1.78 4.95 10.13
CA TYR A 52 -2.63 5.81 9.30
C TYR A 52 -2.18 7.26 9.39
N HIS A 53 -2.00 7.88 8.22
CA HIS A 53 -1.63 9.29 8.13
C HIS A 53 -2.79 10.14 7.62
N SER A 54 -3.38 9.77 6.48
CA SER A 54 -4.39 10.60 5.83
C SER A 54 -5.18 9.85 4.74
N GLY A 55 -6.37 10.36 4.38
CA GLY A 55 -7.30 9.77 3.41
C GLY A 55 -8.72 9.57 3.97
N PRO A 56 -9.59 8.81 3.27
CA PRO A 56 -9.44 8.46 1.86
C PRO A 56 -9.43 9.72 0.99
N TYR A 57 -8.66 9.69 -0.08
CA TYR A 57 -8.73 10.67 -1.16
C TYR A 57 -9.23 9.97 -2.42
N GLN A 58 -10.04 10.65 -3.21
CA GLN A 58 -10.38 10.14 -4.53
C GLN A 58 -9.13 10.17 -5.42
N ASP A 59 -8.85 9.07 -6.12
CA ASP A 59 -7.74 9.04 -7.07
C ASP A 59 -8.00 10.01 -8.23
N GLN A 60 -6.99 10.77 -8.60
CA GLN A 60 -7.09 11.81 -9.62
C GLN A 60 -7.28 11.25 -11.04
N GLN A 61 -6.79 10.03 -11.28
CA GLN A 61 -6.88 9.36 -12.56
C GLN A 61 -8.05 8.38 -12.60
N TYR A 62 -8.32 7.69 -11.48
CA TYR A 62 -9.34 6.66 -11.38
C TYR A 62 -10.38 7.04 -10.33
N SER A 63 -11.41 7.79 -10.73
CA SER A 63 -12.41 8.33 -9.79
C SER A 63 -13.15 7.29 -8.92
N TYR A 64 -13.13 6.01 -9.29
CA TYR A 64 -13.70 4.90 -8.53
C TYR A 64 -12.76 4.35 -7.45
N LEU A 65 -11.47 4.71 -7.48
CA LEU A 65 -10.48 4.29 -6.50
C LEU A 65 -10.33 5.30 -5.36
N GLU A 66 -10.35 4.78 -4.15
CA GLU A 66 -9.95 5.52 -2.95
C GLU A 66 -8.47 5.28 -2.64
N CYS A 67 -7.82 6.34 -2.19
CA CYS A 67 -6.43 6.36 -1.85
C CYS A 67 -6.21 6.64 -0.37
N TRP A 68 -5.45 5.76 0.27
CA TRP A 68 -5.14 5.81 1.69
C TRP A 68 -3.63 5.96 1.89
N VAL A 69 -3.22 6.89 2.74
CA VAL A 69 -1.80 7.14 3.02
C VAL A 69 -1.46 6.67 4.42
N PHE A 70 -0.42 5.82 4.50
CA PHE A 70 0.11 5.31 5.76
C PHE A 70 1.55 5.74 5.93
N LYS A 71 1.91 6.22 7.12
CA LYS A 71 3.27 6.59 7.49
C LYS A 71 3.94 5.43 8.22
N LYS A 72 5.06 4.93 7.69
CA LYS A 72 5.78 3.80 8.28
C LYS A 72 7.28 4.02 8.30
N THR A 73 7.94 3.54 9.36
CA THR A 73 9.39 3.53 9.45
C THR A 73 9.93 2.18 8.97
N ILE A 74 10.76 2.19 7.93
CA ILE A 74 11.36 1.00 7.33
C ILE A 74 12.87 1.21 7.29
N LYS A 75 13.64 0.32 7.93
CA LYS A 75 15.11 0.43 8.06
C LYS A 75 15.58 1.84 8.50
N GLY A 76 14.89 2.43 9.47
CA GLY A 76 15.23 3.75 10.04
C GLY A 76 14.82 4.97 9.20
N LYS A 77 14.25 4.77 8.00
CA LYS A 77 13.72 5.83 7.15
C LYS A 77 12.18 5.87 7.22
N VAL A 78 11.60 7.06 7.17
CA VAL A 78 10.15 7.27 7.19
C VAL A 78 9.61 7.31 5.75
N PHE A 79 8.59 6.50 5.48
CA PHE A 79 7.92 6.42 4.19
C PHE A 79 6.44 6.72 4.32
N TYR A 80 5.88 7.33 3.28
CA TYR A 80 4.45 7.48 3.08
C TYR A 80 4.02 6.50 2.00
N LEU A 81 3.29 5.47 2.42
CA LEU A 81 2.80 4.39 1.59
C LEU A 81 1.40 4.76 1.10
N ARG A 82 1.30 4.99 -0.21
CA ARG A 82 0.03 5.22 -0.89
C ARG A 82 -0.57 3.87 -1.26
N LEU A 83 -1.69 3.51 -0.63
CA LEU A 83 -2.36 2.21 -0.81
C LEU A 83 -3.76 2.39 -1.38
N GLN A 84 -4.17 1.44 -2.21
CA GLN A 84 -5.51 1.38 -2.77
C GLN A 84 -6.02 -0.06 -2.81
N VAL A 85 -7.33 -0.16 -2.94
CA VAL A 85 -8.03 -1.41 -3.22
C VAL A 85 -8.88 -1.16 -4.46
N ASP A 86 -8.68 -1.98 -5.49
CA ASP A 86 -9.57 -2.04 -6.63
C ASP A 86 -10.48 -3.27 -6.46
N ASP A 87 -11.72 -3.03 -6.08
CA ASP A 87 -12.72 -4.09 -5.86
C ASP A 87 -13.23 -4.68 -7.19
N GLU A 88 -13.13 -3.95 -8.31
CA GLU A 88 -13.51 -4.47 -9.64
C GLU A 88 -12.50 -5.53 -10.09
N ASP A 89 -11.21 -5.21 -9.97
CA ASP A 89 -10.11 -6.12 -10.31
C ASP A 89 -9.67 -7.05 -9.16
N GLN A 90 -10.30 -6.89 -7.98
CA GLN A 90 -10.01 -7.62 -6.75
C GLN A 90 -8.52 -7.64 -6.37
N VAL A 91 -7.89 -6.47 -6.42
CA VAL A 91 -6.44 -6.32 -6.28
C VAL A 91 -6.06 -5.22 -5.28
N ALA A 92 -5.01 -5.49 -4.49
CA ALA A 92 -4.33 -4.48 -3.68
C ALA A 92 -3.26 -3.77 -4.51
N ILE A 93 -3.23 -2.44 -4.43
CA ILE A 93 -2.28 -1.57 -5.16
C ILE A 93 -1.45 -0.77 -4.15
#